data_AF-A0A950RHN2-F1
#
_entry.id   AF-A0A950RHN2-F1
#
_cell.length_a   1.000
_cell.length_b   1.000
_cell.length_c   1.000
_cell.angle_alpha   90.00
_cell.angle_beta   90.00
_cell.angle_gamma   90.00
#
_symmetry.space_group_name_H-M   'P 1'
#
loop_
_entity.id
_entity.type
_entity.pdbx_description
1 polymer ?
#
loop_
_entity_poly.entity_id
_entity_poly.type
_entity_poly.pdbx_seq_one_letter_code
_entity_poly.pdbx_strand_id
1 'polypeptide(L)'
;MGSLEYKIIQADRADDLFTWLKDNQYHYTGDQATLDFYIQKKWTFTVMKIDTNQMKKNPDGSYTGDVTPTRFNFASDRLIYPLKITQISVKDHTEALFYVQAPDKMDLPGDFSYEITWVPMWSQATSFALPDKLSKEEVTWQQHVQPRVQDFQQKARQEQQQGREPATLEWAKKLTDHDLGVLAGKEPYNRAAPAEDVAKLKLLQGHVQKGQFVTKLRKVFHKTEMDKDLEFVRAWVGDQEDNMEYITILPTSPP
;
A
#
# COMPACT_ATOMS: atom_id res chain seq x y z
N MET A 1 9.75 -25.28 2.51
CA MET A 1 8.76 -24.23 2.78
C MET A 1 8.14 -24.56 4.12
N GLY A 2 8.26 -23.70 5.13
CA GLY A 2 7.64 -23.97 6.43
C GLY A 2 6.12 -24.08 6.28
N SER A 3 5.52 -25.11 6.89
CA SER A 3 4.06 -25.20 6.96
C SER A 3 3.51 -24.07 7.82
N LEU A 4 2.48 -23.38 7.31
CA LEU A 4 1.72 -22.35 8.03
C LEU A 4 0.46 -22.99 8.61
N GLU A 5 0.33 -22.96 9.93
CA GLU A 5 -0.96 -23.25 10.58
C GLU A 5 -1.68 -21.93 10.80
N TYR A 6 -2.98 -21.86 10.47
CA TYR A 6 -3.79 -20.67 10.74
C TYR A 6 -5.12 -21.02 11.39
N LYS A 7 -5.66 -20.09 12.18
CA LYS A 7 -7.01 -20.16 12.75
C LYS A 7 -7.71 -18.83 12.56
N ILE A 8 -9.00 -18.90 12.23
CA ILE A 8 -9.90 -17.76 12.16
C ILE A 8 -10.71 -17.73 13.45
N ILE A 9 -10.70 -16.59 14.14
CA ILE A 9 -11.22 -16.46 15.50
C ILE A 9 -12.13 -15.24 15.58
N GLN A 10 -13.27 -15.42 16.23
CA GLN A 10 -14.10 -14.33 16.71
C GLN A 10 -14.12 -14.38 18.23
N ALA A 11 -14.17 -13.22 18.86
CA ALA A 11 -14.23 -13.09 20.30
C ALA A 11 -15.20 -11.98 20.67
N ASP A 12 -15.93 -12.17 21.75
CA ASP A 12 -16.83 -11.15 22.31
C ASP A 12 -16.17 -10.34 23.43
N ARG A 13 -15.06 -10.82 23.98
CA ARG A 13 -14.30 -10.18 25.05
C ARG A 13 -12.80 -10.24 24.81
N ALA A 14 -12.11 -9.15 25.09
CA ALA A 14 -10.68 -9.02 24.87
C ALA A 14 -9.84 -9.90 25.80
N ASP A 15 -10.25 -10.08 27.05
CA ASP A 15 -9.54 -10.90 28.03
C ASP A 15 -9.61 -12.40 27.70
N ASP A 16 -10.76 -12.86 27.20
CA ASP A 16 -10.92 -14.23 26.70
C ASP A 16 -10.00 -14.49 25.49
N LEU A 17 -9.97 -13.57 24.51
CA LEU A 17 -9.07 -13.68 23.35
C LEU A 17 -7.60 -13.64 23.77
N PHE A 18 -7.23 -12.72 24.67
CA PHE A 18 -5.87 -12.59 25.17
C PHE A 18 -5.40 -13.86 25.90
N THR A 19 -6.27 -14.43 26.74
CA THR A 19 -6.01 -15.70 27.44
C THR A 19 -5.87 -16.84 26.45
N TRP A 20 -6.79 -16.94 25.48
CA TRP A 20 -6.75 -17.98 24.45
C TRP A 20 -5.45 -17.92 23.62
N LEU A 21 -4.99 -16.72 23.24
CA LEU A 21 -3.74 -16.55 22.50
C LEU A 21 -2.55 -17.10 23.31
N LYS A 22 -2.48 -16.78 24.60
CA LYS A 22 -1.45 -17.26 25.51
C LYS A 22 -1.48 -18.78 25.68
N ASP A 23 -2.65 -19.35 25.96
CA ASP A 23 -2.83 -20.78 26.18
C ASP A 23 -2.52 -21.60 24.92
N ASN A 24 -2.76 -21.01 23.75
CA ASN A 24 -2.42 -21.58 22.46
C ASN A 24 -1.04 -21.14 21.95
N GLN A 25 -0.15 -20.61 22.80
CA GLN A 25 1.24 -20.28 22.48
C GLN A 25 1.41 -19.29 21.30
N TYR A 26 0.49 -18.35 21.13
CA TYR A 26 0.67 -17.20 20.26
C TYR A 26 1.37 -16.08 21.04
N HIS A 27 2.48 -15.58 20.51
CA HIS A 27 3.22 -14.49 21.14
C HIS A 27 2.61 -13.14 20.74
N TYR A 28 1.65 -12.66 21.52
CA TYR A 28 1.03 -11.35 21.35
C TYR A 28 1.65 -10.37 22.35
N THR A 29 2.33 -9.34 21.84
CA THR A 29 3.01 -8.30 22.64
C THR A 29 2.17 -7.04 22.83
N GLY A 30 0.93 -7.03 22.35
CA GLY A 30 0.02 -5.89 22.48
C GLY A 30 -0.76 -5.92 23.79
N ASP A 31 -1.60 -4.92 23.97
CA ASP A 31 -2.50 -4.82 25.13
C ASP A 31 -3.91 -5.37 24.81
N GLN A 32 -4.70 -5.57 25.87
CA GLN A 32 -6.11 -5.96 25.76
C GLN A 32 -6.96 -4.84 25.14
N ALA A 33 -6.61 -3.57 25.36
CA ALA A 33 -7.35 -2.43 24.81
C ALA A 33 -7.34 -2.41 23.28
N THR A 34 -6.22 -2.82 22.67
CA THR A 34 -6.10 -2.94 21.22
C THR A 34 -6.98 -4.07 20.71
N LEU A 35 -7.00 -5.24 21.36
CA LEU A 35 -7.94 -6.32 20.98
C LEU A 35 -9.40 -5.89 21.14
N ASP A 36 -9.72 -5.21 22.24
CA ASP A 36 -11.06 -4.72 22.54
C ASP A 36 -11.55 -3.73 21.48
N PHE A 37 -10.69 -2.83 21.00
CA PHE A 37 -10.99 -1.91 19.90
C PHE A 37 -11.53 -2.64 18.65
N TYR A 38 -10.96 -3.79 18.30
CA TYR A 38 -11.39 -4.58 17.15
C TYR A 38 -12.60 -5.47 17.45
N ILE A 39 -12.68 -6.04 18.65
CA ILE A 39 -13.82 -6.84 19.11
C ILE A 39 -15.11 -6.01 19.13
N GLN A 40 -15.05 -4.78 19.64
CA GLN A 40 -16.21 -3.86 19.64
C GLN A 40 -16.70 -3.55 18.23
N LYS A 41 -15.79 -3.52 17.25
CA LYS A 41 -16.09 -3.36 15.82
C LYS A 41 -16.49 -4.65 15.12
N LYS A 42 -16.62 -5.76 15.87
CA LYS A 42 -16.98 -7.10 15.37
C LYS A 42 -16.02 -7.63 14.31
N TRP A 43 -14.73 -7.32 14.45
CA TRP A 43 -13.70 -7.86 13.59
C TRP A 43 -13.46 -9.34 13.85
N THR A 44 -13.06 -10.05 12.80
CA THR A 44 -12.57 -11.42 12.86
C THR A 44 -11.05 -11.40 12.79
N PHE A 45 -10.40 -12.18 13.64
CA PHE A 45 -8.94 -12.29 13.72
C PHE A 45 -8.47 -13.52 12.95
N THR A 46 -7.41 -13.39 12.15
CA THR A 46 -6.67 -14.55 11.67
C THR A 46 -5.34 -14.60 12.39
N VAL A 47 -5.09 -15.70 13.09
CA VAL A 47 -3.81 -15.97 13.75
C VAL A 47 -3.06 -17.04 12.98
N MET A 48 -1.74 -16.90 12.90
CA MET A 48 -0.89 -17.80 12.13
C MET A 48 0.34 -18.19 12.93
N LYS A 49 0.78 -19.45 12.77
CA LYS A 49 2.05 -19.96 13.28
C LYS A 49 2.88 -20.47 12.13
N ILE A 50 4.16 -20.16 12.19
CA ILE A 50 5.17 -20.65 11.26
C ILE A 50 5.86 -21.83 11.91
N ASP A 51 5.90 -22.98 11.24
CA ASP A 51 6.77 -24.08 11.65
C ASP A 51 8.23 -23.74 11.36
N THR A 52 8.98 -23.43 12.42
CA THR A 52 10.39 -23.07 12.34
C THR A 52 11.33 -24.26 12.18
N ASN A 53 10.85 -25.51 12.29
CA ASN A 53 11.70 -26.71 12.16
C ASN A 53 12.32 -26.83 10.76
N GLN A 54 11.66 -26.24 9.76
CA GLN A 54 12.11 -26.23 8.37
C GLN A 54 12.86 -24.94 7.98
N MET A 55 13.11 -24.05 8.95
CA MET A 55 13.78 -22.76 8.73
C MET A 55 15.22 -22.80 9.25
N LYS A 56 16.11 -22.08 8.58
CA LYS A 56 17.50 -21.96 9.03
C LYS A 56 17.55 -21.01 10.22
N LYS A 57 17.91 -21.50 11.40
CA LYS A 57 18.14 -20.66 12.58
C LYS A 57 19.53 -20.00 12.48
N ASN A 58 19.58 -18.70 12.73
CA ASN A 58 20.79 -17.90 12.75
C ASN A 58 21.42 -17.87 14.15
N PRO A 59 22.72 -17.53 14.29
CA PRO A 59 23.41 -17.47 15.58
C PRO A 59 22.79 -16.49 16.59
N ASP A 60 22.12 -15.43 16.10
CA ASP A 60 21.41 -14.44 16.91
C ASP A 60 20.01 -14.90 17.36
N GLY A 61 19.61 -16.12 16.99
CA GLY A 61 18.30 -16.69 17.31
C GLY A 61 17.19 -16.37 16.32
N SER A 62 17.45 -15.51 15.31
CA SER A 62 16.50 -15.25 14.22
C SER A 62 16.40 -16.44 13.25
N TYR A 63 15.40 -16.43 12.36
CA TYR A 63 15.20 -17.46 11.35
C TYR A 63 15.28 -16.87 9.95
N THR A 64 15.95 -17.58 9.05
CA THR A 64 16.01 -17.28 7.61
C THR A 64 15.27 -18.38 6.84
N GLY A 65 14.35 -17.95 5.97
CA GLY A 65 13.66 -18.85 5.06
C GLY A 65 12.55 -18.11 4.30
N ASP A 66 12.13 -18.69 3.19
CA ASP A 66 11.00 -18.17 2.43
C ASP A 66 9.69 -18.58 3.11
N VAL A 67 8.83 -17.59 3.35
CA VAL A 67 7.46 -17.81 3.80
C VAL A 67 6.55 -17.72 2.58
N THR A 68 5.65 -18.69 2.42
CA THR A 68 4.64 -18.64 1.36
C THR A 68 3.76 -17.41 1.55
N PRO A 69 3.58 -16.55 0.53
CA PRO A 69 2.67 -15.42 0.61
C PRO A 69 1.27 -15.88 1.03
N THR A 70 0.70 -15.22 2.03
CA THR A 70 -0.65 -15.55 2.52
C THR A 70 -1.68 -14.68 1.81
N ARG A 71 -2.70 -15.32 1.23
CA ARG A 71 -3.82 -14.63 0.60
C ARG A 71 -5.03 -14.65 1.52
N PHE A 72 -5.54 -13.47 1.87
CA PHE A 72 -6.83 -13.30 2.50
C PHE A 72 -7.88 -12.93 1.44
N ASN A 73 -9.06 -13.52 1.52
CA ASN A 73 -10.20 -13.14 0.69
C ASN A 73 -11.45 -13.10 1.56
N PHE A 74 -12.10 -11.95 1.57
CA PHE A 74 -13.33 -11.70 2.31
C PHE A 74 -14.08 -10.55 1.64
N ALA A 75 -15.39 -10.52 1.81
CA ALA A 75 -16.21 -9.40 1.35
C ALA A 75 -16.05 -8.22 2.31
N SER A 76 -15.90 -7.02 1.77
CA SER A 76 -15.87 -5.76 2.51
C SER A 76 -16.43 -4.66 1.62
N ASP A 77 -17.14 -3.70 2.22
CA ASP A 77 -17.57 -2.47 1.57
C ASP A 77 -16.48 -1.39 1.60
N ARG A 78 -15.46 -1.57 2.44
CA ARG A 78 -14.37 -0.61 2.68
C ARG A 78 -13.01 -1.26 2.54
N LEU A 79 -12.05 -0.52 1.99
CA LEU A 79 -10.66 -0.95 1.88
C LEU A 79 -9.87 -0.45 3.09
N ILE A 80 -9.75 -1.29 4.11
CA ILE A 80 -9.11 -0.94 5.39
C ILE A 80 -7.83 -1.75 5.58
N TYR A 81 -6.72 -1.06 5.83
CA TYR A 81 -5.51 -1.63 6.36
C TYR A 81 -5.48 -1.44 7.89
N PRO A 82 -5.32 -2.53 8.68
CA PRO A 82 -5.45 -2.48 10.14
C PRO A 82 -4.20 -1.89 10.80
N LEU A 83 -3.90 -0.62 10.50
CA LEU A 83 -2.68 0.05 10.92
C LEU A 83 -2.53 0.06 12.45
N LYS A 84 -3.63 0.16 13.22
CA LYS A 84 -3.57 0.21 14.68
C LYS A 84 -3.05 -1.08 15.31
N ILE A 85 -3.49 -2.26 14.86
CA ILE A 85 -2.98 -3.53 15.39
C ILE A 85 -1.55 -3.78 14.93
N THR A 86 -1.17 -3.32 13.73
CA THR A 86 0.20 -3.41 13.21
C THR A 86 1.20 -2.73 14.15
N GLN A 87 0.79 -1.65 14.83
CA GLN A 87 1.61 -0.90 15.80
C GLN A 87 2.27 -1.79 16.87
N ILE A 88 1.65 -2.91 17.22
CA ILE A 88 2.14 -3.86 18.24
C ILE A 88 3.51 -4.45 17.87
N SER A 89 3.76 -4.64 16.58
CA SER A 89 5.01 -5.16 16.05
C SER A 89 6.02 -4.06 15.68
N VAL A 90 5.69 -2.79 15.92
CA VAL A 90 6.50 -1.63 15.55
C VAL A 90 7.21 -1.05 16.77
N LYS A 91 8.54 -0.96 16.68
CA LYS A 91 9.36 -0.29 17.71
C LYS A 91 9.26 1.23 17.57
N ASP A 92 9.72 1.77 16.45
CA ASP A 92 9.79 3.22 16.19
C ASP A 92 8.97 3.62 14.96
N HIS A 93 9.21 2.95 13.83
CA HIS A 93 8.48 3.13 12.58
C HIS A 93 8.43 1.82 11.78
N THR A 94 7.54 1.76 10.80
CA THR A 94 7.46 0.67 9.82
C THR A 94 7.19 1.23 8.44
N GLU A 95 7.70 0.57 7.43
CA GLU A 95 7.42 0.92 6.04
C GLU A 95 6.34 -0.03 5.50
N ALA A 96 5.32 0.55 4.87
CA ALA A 96 4.29 -0.19 4.17
C ALA A 96 4.34 0.13 2.68
N LEU A 97 4.35 -0.94 1.87
CA LEU A 97 4.22 -0.88 0.42
C LEU A 97 2.88 -1.49 0.03
N PHE A 98 2.00 -0.67 -0.55
CA PHE A 98 0.66 -1.08 -0.96
C PHE A 98 0.58 -1.21 -2.47
N TYR A 99 -0.07 -2.28 -2.92
CA TYR A 99 -0.54 -2.45 -4.30
C TYR A 99 -2.05 -2.56 -4.24
N VAL A 100 -2.74 -1.47 -4.56
CA VAL A 100 -4.18 -1.38 -4.45
C VAL A 100 -4.79 -1.49 -5.82
N GLN A 101 -5.64 -2.50 -6.02
CA GLN A 101 -6.41 -2.62 -7.24
C GLN A 101 -7.88 -2.28 -6.98
N ALA A 102 -8.41 -1.27 -7.67
CA ALA A 102 -9.77 -0.78 -7.51
C ALA A 102 -10.30 -0.15 -8.82
N PRO A 103 -11.62 0.05 -8.98
CA PRO A 103 -12.18 0.74 -10.14
C PRO A 103 -11.58 2.14 -10.37
N ASP A 104 -11.25 2.82 -9.27
CA ASP A 104 -10.73 4.18 -9.24
C ASP A 104 -9.28 4.18 -8.71
N LYS A 105 -8.52 5.25 -9.00
CA LYS A 105 -7.19 5.45 -8.40
C LYS A 105 -7.36 5.71 -6.89
N MET A 106 -6.52 5.06 -6.08
CA MET A 106 -6.64 5.10 -4.62
C MET A 106 -5.50 5.85 -3.97
N ASP A 107 -5.77 6.51 -2.85
CA ASP A 107 -4.85 7.29 -2.04
C ASP A 107 -5.02 6.96 -0.55
N LEU A 108 -4.10 7.46 0.27
CA LEU A 108 -4.23 7.50 1.71
C LEU A 108 -4.92 8.81 2.13
N PRO A 109 -5.70 8.81 3.22
CA PRO A 109 -6.49 9.96 3.62
C PRO A 109 -5.64 11.03 4.30
N GLY A 110 -6.06 12.29 4.16
CA GLY A 110 -5.55 13.42 4.94
C GLY A 110 -4.05 13.63 4.78
N ASP A 111 -3.35 13.75 5.91
CA ASP A 111 -1.91 14.03 5.96
C ASP A 111 -1.03 12.90 5.40
N PHE A 112 -1.61 11.72 5.16
CA PHE A 112 -0.90 10.60 4.54
C PHE A 112 -0.99 10.60 3.01
N SER A 113 -1.84 11.46 2.42
CA SER A 113 -2.06 11.52 0.99
C SER A 113 -0.76 11.68 0.21
N TYR A 114 -0.62 10.92 -0.87
CA TYR A 114 0.52 11.09 -1.77
C TYR A 114 0.45 12.40 -2.55
N GLU A 115 -0.74 13.01 -2.69
CA GLU A 115 -0.93 14.25 -3.45
C GLU A 115 -0.09 15.41 -2.90
N ILE A 116 0.21 15.37 -1.59
CA ILE A 116 1.09 16.31 -0.91
C ILE A 116 2.47 16.39 -1.57
N THR A 117 2.99 15.26 -2.05
CA THR A 117 4.29 15.21 -2.75
C THR A 117 4.13 15.17 -4.26
N TRP A 118 3.07 14.52 -4.76
CA TRP A 118 2.87 14.30 -6.17
C TRP A 118 2.43 15.54 -6.93
N VAL A 119 1.48 16.35 -6.42
CA VAL A 119 0.98 17.53 -7.13
C VAL A 119 2.10 18.54 -7.42
N PRO A 120 2.95 18.93 -6.45
CA PRO A 120 4.06 19.84 -6.72
C PRO A 120 5.07 19.23 -7.69
N MET A 121 5.41 17.94 -7.52
CA MET A 121 6.34 17.24 -8.40
C MET A 121 5.83 17.21 -9.85
N TRP A 122 4.57 16.86 -10.05
CA TRP A 122 3.95 16.75 -11.37
C TRP A 122 3.78 18.12 -12.03
N SER A 123 3.36 19.16 -11.29
CA SER A 123 3.31 20.54 -11.80
C SER A 123 4.71 21.03 -12.23
N GLN A 124 5.74 20.76 -11.43
CA GLN A 124 7.11 21.09 -11.79
C GLN A 124 7.57 20.33 -13.04
N ALA A 125 7.31 19.02 -13.12
CA ALA A 125 7.70 18.21 -14.27
C ALA A 125 7.01 18.67 -15.57
N THR A 126 5.73 18.99 -15.50
CA THR A 126 4.96 19.50 -16.66
C THR A 126 5.40 20.90 -17.09
N SER A 127 5.92 21.73 -16.18
CA SER A 127 6.49 23.04 -16.55
C SER A 127 7.73 22.94 -17.45
N PHE A 128 8.46 21.81 -17.40
CA PHE A 128 9.60 21.53 -18.27
C PHE A 128 9.22 20.76 -19.54
N ALA A 129 7.98 20.25 -19.62
CA ALA A 129 7.50 19.60 -20.83
C ALA A 129 7.27 20.64 -21.93
N LEU A 130 7.58 20.27 -23.18
CA LEU A 130 7.13 21.08 -24.32
C LEU A 130 5.60 21.08 -24.33
N PRO A 131 4.92 22.25 -24.45
CA PRO A 131 3.45 22.31 -24.40
C PRO A 131 2.76 21.35 -25.37
N ASP A 132 3.34 21.14 -26.56
CA ASP A 132 2.82 20.24 -27.60
C ASP A 132 3.00 18.74 -27.28
N LYS A 133 3.64 18.40 -26.15
CA LYS A 133 3.84 17.02 -25.67
C LYS A 133 2.84 16.62 -24.59
N LEU A 134 2.10 17.57 -24.03
CA LEU A 134 1.03 17.27 -23.09
C LEU A 134 -0.24 16.91 -23.85
N SER A 135 -0.89 15.84 -23.41
CA SER A 135 -2.24 15.49 -23.83
C SER A 135 -3.25 16.55 -23.35
N LYS A 136 -4.44 16.57 -23.96
CA LYS A 136 -5.54 17.45 -23.53
C LYS A 136 -5.94 17.20 -22.08
N GLU A 137 -5.89 15.95 -21.64
CA GLU A 137 -6.19 15.53 -20.27
C GLU A 137 -5.14 16.10 -19.30
N GLU A 138 -3.86 16.00 -19.62
CA GLU A 138 -2.78 16.57 -18.83
C GLU A 138 -2.85 18.10 -18.75
N VAL A 139 -3.16 18.79 -19.86
CA VAL A 139 -3.34 20.26 -19.84
C VAL A 139 -4.52 20.65 -18.94
N THR A 140 -5.64 19.93 -19.03
CA THR A 140 -6.82 20.18 -18.19
C THR A 140 -6.51 19.94 -16.72
N TRP A 141 -5.84 18.82 -16.42
CA TRP A 141 -5.38 18.51 -15.07
C TRP A 141 -4.41 19.57 -14.55
N GLN A 142 -3.48 20.06 -15.38
CA GLN A 142 -2.54 21.11 -15.01
C GLN A 142 -3.23 22.38 -14.57
N GLN A 143 -4.20 22.84 -15.36
CA GLN A 143 -4.99 24.03 -15.03
C GLN A 143 -5.74 23.88 -13.70
N HIS A 144 -6.22 22.66 -13.42
CA HIS A 144 -6.92 22.35 -12.17
C HIS A 144 -5.98 22.30 -10.96
N VAL A 145 -4.80 21.69 -11.08
CA VAL A 145 -3.89 21.52 -9.94
C VAL A 145 -3.04 22.76 -9.67
N GLN A 146 -2.74 23.58 -10.69
CA GLN A 146 -1.83 24.72 -10.59
C GLN A 146 -2.14 25.69 -9.43
N PRO A 147 -3.41 26.08 -9.18
CA PRO A 147 -3.74 26.96 -8.07
C PRO A 147 -3.46 26.37 -6.68
N ARG A 148 -3.34 25.04 -6.57
CA ARG A 148 -3.22 24.29 -5.31
C ARG A 148 -1.79 23.87 -5.01
N VAL A 149 -0.86 24.02 -5.96
CA VAL A 149 0.54 23.61 -5.83
C VAL A 149 1.21 24.25 -4.60
N GLN A 150 0.97 25.54 -4.35
CA GLN A 150 1.58 26.22 -3.21
C GLN A 150 1.09 25.67 -1.87
N ASP A 151 -0.18 25.31 -1.77
CA ASP A 151 -0.77 24.72 -0.56
C ASP A 151 -0.14 23.35 -0.26
N PHE A 152 -0.02 22.50 -1.28
CA PHE A 152 0.65 21.20 -1.13
C PHE A 152 2.14 21.34 -0.79
N GLN A 153 2.85 22.31 -1.37
CA GLN A 153 4.24 22.59 -0.99
C GLN A 153 4.37 23.07 0.46
N GLN A 154 3.43 23.89 0.95
CA GLN A 154 3.39 24.29 2.35
C GLN A 154 3.12 23.09 3.26
N LYS A 155 2.17 22.24 2.87
CA LYS A 155 1.83 21.02 3.61
C LYS A 155 3.01 20.05 3.68
N ALA A 156 3.71 19.81 2.57
CA ALA A 156 4.90 18.97 2.55
C ALA A 156 5.99 19.48 3.50
N ARG A 157 6.24 20.79 3.52
CA ARG A 157 7.18 21.41 4.48
C ARG A 157 6.73 21.26 5.93
N GLN A 158 5.43 21.41 6.19
CA GLN A 158 4.86 21.23 7.53
C GLN A 158 5.05 19.80 8.03
N GLU A 159 4.79 18.79 7.19
CA GLU A 159 5.00 17.38 7.55
C GLU A 159 6.47 17.10 7.85
N GLN A 160 7.38 17.59 7.00
CA GLN A 160 8.82 17.45 7.21
C GLN A 160 9.29 18.10 8.53
N GLN A 161 8.76 19.28 8.89
CA GLN A 161 9.06 19.94 10.17
C GLN A 161 8.57 19.14 11.38
N GLN A 162 7.52 18.33 11.21
CA GLN A 162 7.01 17.41 12.24
C GLN A 162 7.73 16.06 12.24
N GLY A 163 8.72 15.86 11.37
CA GLY A 163 9.41 14.58 11.21
C GLY A 163 8.52 13.49 10.62
N ARG A 164 7.47 13.88 9.88
CA ARG A 164 6.55 12.97 9.19
C ARG A 164 6.79 13.04 7.69
N GLU A 165 6.55 11.91 7.03
CA GLU A 165 6.68 11.79 5.59
C GLU A 165 5.30 11.43 5.01
N PRO A 166 4.74 12.23 4.07
CA PRO A 166 3.54 11.83 3.33
C PRO A 166 3.79 10.54 2.54
N ALA A 167 2.73 9.90 2.05
CA ALA A 167 2.92 8.80 1.12
C ALA A 167 3.58 9.27 -0.18
N THR A 168 4.17 8.32 -0.88
CA THR A 168 4.69 8.52 -2.24
C THR A 168 3.93 7.62 -3.20
N LEU A 169 3.51 8.20 -4.32
CA LEU A 169 2.96 7.46 -5.45
C LEU A 169 4.12 6.97 -6.32
N GLU A 170 4.36 5.65 -6.32
CA GLU A 170 5.39 5.07 -7.18
C GLU A 170 4.88 4.80 -8.59
N TRP A 171 3.62 4.39 -8.71
CA TRP A 171 3.03 3.99 -9.97
C TRP A 171 1.50 3.95 -9.87
N ALA A 172 0.79 4.38 -10.91
CA ALA A 172 -0.63 4.14 -11.04
C ALA A 172 -1.00 3.96 -12.51
N LYS A 173 -1.77 2.92 -12.82
CA LYS A 173 -2.23 2.67 -14.19
C LYS A 173 -3.58 1.99 -14.21
N LYS A 174 -4.43 2.37 -15.16
CA LYS A 174 -5.65 1.62 -15.47
C LYS A 174 -5.30 0.45 -16.38
N LEU A 175 -5.66 -0.77 -15.96
CA LEU A 175 -5.27 -1.99 -16.67
C LEU A 175 -6.04 -2.14 -17.99
N THR A 176 -5.29 -2.32 -19.07
CA THR A 176 -5.81 -2.51 -20.43
C THR A 176 -5.78 -3.98 -20.86
N ASP A 177 -6.37 -4.29 -22.02
CA ASP A 177 -6.24 -5.64 -22.62
C ASP A 177 -4.78 -5.98 -22.94
N HIS A 178 -3.99 -4.98 -23.34
CA HIS A 178 -2.57 -5.17 -23.62
C HIS A 178 -1.81 -5.56 -22.34
N ASP A 179 -2.08 -4.90 -21.21
CA ASP A 179 -1.46 -5.25 -19.92
C ASP A 179 -1.77 -6.69 -19.52
N LEU A 180 -3.03 -7.13 -19.66
CA LEU A 180 -3.40 -8.52 -19.41
C LEU A 180 -2.77 -9.50 -20.39
N GLY A 181 -2.60 -9.08 -21.65
CA GLY A 181 -1.87 -9.82 -22.68
C GLY A 181 -0.41 -10.03 -22.30
N VAL A 182 0.26 -9.01 -21.75
CA VAL A 182 1.65 -9.07 -21.26
C VAL A 182 1.75 -10.08 -20.12
N LEU A 183 0.87 -10.00 -19.12
CA LEU A 183 0.83 -10.95 -18.01
C LEU A 183 0.57 -12.38 -18.49
N ALA A 184 -0.13 -12.55 -19.61
CA ALA A 184 -0.36 -13.85 -20.23
C ALA A 184 0.79 -14.33 -21.13
N GLY A 185 1.80 -13.52 -21.38
CA GLY A 185 2.84 -13.79 -22.37
C GLY A 185 2.32 -13.81 -23.81
N LYS A 186 1.18 -13.17 -24.06
CA LYS A 186 0.59 -12.98 -25.40
C LYS A 186 1.07 -11.69 -26.06
N GLU A 187 1.47 -10.71 -25.26
CA GLU A 187 1.99 -9.42 -25.71
C GLU A 187 3.42 -9.22 -25.17
N PRO A 188 4.26 -8.46 -25.88
CA PRO A 188 5.63 -8.19 -25.44
C PRO A 188 5.65 -7.25 -24.24
N TYR A 189 6.52 -7.53 -23.27
CA TYR A 189 6.82 -6.57 -22.20
C TYR A 189 7.63 -5.40 -22.78
N ASN A 190 7.14 -4.18 -22.60
CA ASN A 190 7.65 -2.98 -23.25
C ASN A 190 8.90 -2.36 -22.58
N ARG A 191 9.49 -3.03 -21.58
CA ARG A 191 10.70 -2.58 -20.87
C ARG A 191 11.78 -3.65 -20.92
N ALA A 192 13.03 -3.22 -20.85
CA ALA A 192 14.15 -4.13 -20.66
C ALA A 192 14.03 -4.78 -19.27
N ALA A 193 13.59 -6.04 -19.23
CA ALA A 193 13.58 -6.87 -18.03
C ALA A 193 14.10 -8.27 -18.37
N PRO A 194 14.73 -8.96 -17.40
CA PRO A 194 15.14 -10.35 -17.58
C PRO A 194 13.97 -11.23 -18.02
N ALA A 195 14.18 -12.07 -19.04
CA ALA A 195 13.12 -12.93 -19.58
C ALA A 195 12.50 -13.85 -18.51
N GLU A 196 13.31 -14.28 -17.54
CA GLU A 196 12.87 -15.06 -16.39
C GLU A 196 11.90 -14.32 -15.47
N ASP A 197 12.06 -13.01 -15.29
CA ASP A 197 11.15 -12.19 -14.49
C ASP A 197 9.86 -11.90 -15.24
N VAL A 198 9.96 -11.64 -16.55
CA VAL A 198 8.77 -11.51 -17.41
C VAL A 198 7.95 -12.80 -17.41
N ALA A 199 8.60 -13.97 -17.41
CA ALA A 199 7.90 -15.26 -17.33
C ALA A 199 7.11 -15.44 -16.02
N LYS A 200 7.59 -14.88 -14.90
CA LYS A 200 6.90 -14.92 -13.59
C LYS A 200 5.64 -14.08 -13.55
N LEU A 201 5.45 -13.13 -14.47
CA LEU A 201 4.24 -12.28 -14.52
C LEU A 201 2.94 -13.08 -14.67
N LYS A 202 3.01 -14.30 -15.22
CA LYS A 202 1.88 -15.21 -15.31
C LYS A 202 1.27 -15.54 -13.94
N LEU A 203 2.03 -15.42 -12.85
CA LEU A 203 1.53 -15.60 -11.48
C LEU A 203 0.49 -14.54 -11.09
N LEU A 204 0.44 -13.40 -11.77
CA LEU A 204 -0.54 -12.34 -11.53
C LEU A 204 -1.85 -12.55 -12.30
N GLN A 205 -1.91 -13.56 -13.18
CA GLN A 205 -3.14 -13.85 -13.93
C GLN A 205 -4.27 -14.24 -12.97
N GLY A 206 -5.46 -13.68 -13.20
CA GLY A 206 -6.62 -13.89 -12.33
C GLY A 206 -6.56 -13.13 -11.00
N HIS A 207 -5.42 -12.49 -10.68
CA HIS A 207 -5.30 -11.57 -9.55
C HIS A 207 -5.51 -10.12 -9.96
N VAL A 208 -5.37 -9.82 -11.25
CA VAL A 208 -5.65 -8.50 -11.82
C VAL A 208 -6.87 -8.51 -12.75
N GLN A 209 -7.51 -7.35 -12.90
CA GLN A 209 -8.78 -7.18 -13.60
C GLN A 209 -8.68 -5.97 -14.54
N LYS A 210 -9.16 -6.16 -15.77
CA LYS A 210 -9.25 -5.10 -16.78
C LYS A 210 -10.08 -3.93 -16.25
N GLY A 211 -9.68 -2.73 -16.62
CA GLY A 211 -10.44 -1.49 -16.38
C GLY A 211 -10.36 -0.98 -14.94
N GLN A 212 -9.67 -1.69 -14.05
CA GLN A 212 -9.33 -1.21 -12.72
C GLN A 212 -7.97 -0.54 -12.72
N PHE A 213 -7.80 0.46 -11.85
CA PHE A 213 -6.50 0.98 -11.50
C PHE A 213 -5.74 -0.01 -10.63
N VAL A 214 -4.44 -0.10 -10.83
CA VAL A 214 -3.52 -0.56 -9.80
C VAL A 214 -2.69 0.65 -9.37
N THR A 215 -2.73 0.95 -8.08
CA THR A 215 -2.05 2.08 -7.45
C THR A 215 -1.00 1.56 -6.47
N LYS A 216 0.26 1.95 -6.68
CA LYS A 216 1.40 1.55 -5.85
C LYS A 216 1.81 2.71 -4.97
N LEU A 217 1.63 2.54 -3.66
CA LEU A 217 1.87 3.56 -2.65
C LEU A 217 2.90 3.07 -1.64
N ARG A 218 3.82 3.96 -1.25
CA ARG A 218 4.76 3.71 -0.16
C ARG A 218 4.57 4.76 0.93
N LYS A 219 4.50 4.31 2.19
CA LYS A 219 4.43 5.19 3.36
C LYS A 219 5.24 4.60 4.51
N VAL A 220 6.08 5.44 5.11
CA VAL A 220 6.70 5.15 6.41
C VAL A 220 5.76 5.65 7.50
N PHE A 221 5.26 4.74 8.34
CA PHE A 221 4.45 5.07 9.51
C PHE A 221 5.31 5.06 10.76
N HIS A 222 5.40 6.20 11.43
CA HIS A 222 5.88 6.28 12.79
C HIS A 222 4.84 5.69 13.74
N LYS A 223 5.28 5.11 14.85
CA LYS A 223 4.38 4.52 15.84
C LYS A 223 3.30 5.49 16.31
N THR A 224 3.62 6.78 16.41
CA THR A 224 2.69 7.85 16.80
C THR A 224 1.59 8.12 15.77
N GLU A 225 1.75 7.66 14.53
CA GLU A 225 0.77 7.78 13.43
C GLU A 225 -0.19 6.57 13.36
N MET A 226 -0.01 5.55 14.21
CA MET A 226 -0.70 4.25 14.13
C MET A 226 -1.81 4.10 15.18
N ASP A 227 -2.46 5.20 15.57
CA ASP A 227 -3.51 5.18 16.59
C ASP A 227 -4.87 4.69 16.06
N LYS A 228 -5.04 4.66 14.73
CA LYS A 228 -6.25 4.30 13.99
C LYS A 228 -5.93 3.40 12.80
N ASP A 229 -6.96 2.73 12.28
CA ASP A 229 -6.85 2.00 11.02
C ASP A 229 -6.84 2.95 9.83
N LEU A 230 -6.21 2.51 8.76
CA LEU A 230 -6.05 3.26 7.52
C LEU A 230 -7.12 2.82 6.53
N GLU A 231 -8.07 3.70 6.23
CA GLU A 231 -9.02 3.48 5.15
C GLU A 231 -8.53 4.17 3.89
N PHE A 232 -8.35 3.39 2.82
CA PHE A 232 -8.01 3.95 1.52
C PHE A 232 -9.19 4.73 0.96
N VAL A 233 -8.89 5.87 0.37
CA VAL A 233 -9.87 6.74 -0.26
C VAL A 233 -9.57 6.83 -1.75
N ARG A 234 -10.56 7.27 -2.53
CA ARG A 234 -10.28 7.68 -3.91
C ARG A 234 -9.27 8.83 -3.91
N ALA A 235 -8.45 8.91 -4.94
CA ALA A 235 -7.53 10.02 -5.11
C ALA A 235 -8.29 11.27 -5.59
N TRP A 236 -8.06 12.41 -4.93
CA TRP A 236 -8.69 13.69 -5.24
C TRP A 236 -7.69 14.82 -5.09
N VAL A 237 -7.79 15.82 -5.97
CA VAL A 237 -7.17 17.13 -5.77
C VAL A 237 -8.27 18.18 -5.77
N GLY A 238 -8.53 18.78 -4.61
CA GLY A 238 -9.66 19.68 -4.45
C GLY A 238 -11.00 18.98 -4.69
N ASP A 239 -11.71 19.40 -5.73
CA ASP A 239 -13.04 18.90 -6.13
C ASP A 239 -13.02 18.01 -7.39
N GLN A 240 -11.84 17.58 -7.84
CA GLN A 240 -11.70 16.68 -8.99
C GLN A 240 -10.99 15.38 -8.61
N GLU A 241 -11.52 14.26 -9.08
CA GLU A 241 -10.88 12.94 -8.96
C GLU A 241 -9.57 12.93 -9.76
N ASP A 242 -8.50 12.44 -9.14
CA ASP A 242 -7.24 12.17 -9.83
C ASP A 242 -7.35 10.82 -10.55
N ASN A 243 -7.62 10.89 -11.86
CA ASN A 243 -7.62 9.74 -12.76
C ASN A 243 -6.37 9.70 -13.66
N MET A 244 -5.35 10.50 -13.35
CA MET A 244 -4.13 10.54 -14.15
C MET A 244 -3.34 9.26 -13.97
N GLU A 245 -3.03 8.61 -15.09
CA GLU A 245 -2.06 7.52 -15.10
C GLU A 245 -0.65 8.05 -14.86
N TYR A 246 0.10 7.34 -14.03
CA TYR A 246 1.45 7.66 -13.67
C TYR A 246 2.33 6.44 -13.92
N ILE A 247 2.92 6.39 -15.11
CA ILE A 247 3.67 5.22 -15.55
C ILE A 247 5.17 5.33 -15.20
N THR A 248 5.74 6.55 -15.19
CA THR A 248 7.00 7.01 -14.54
C THR A 248 7.16 8.49 -14.92
N ILE A 249 7.32 9.45 -13.99
CA ILE A 249 8.19 10.58 -14.29
C ILE A 249 9.59 10.00 -14.10
N LEU A 250 10.35 9.88 -15.18
CA LEU A 250 11.77 9.56 -15.11
C LEU A 250 12.37 10.45 -14.00
N PRO A 251 12.98 9.89 -12.94
CA PRO A 251 14.05 10.62 -12.32
C PRO A 251 15.07 10.77 -13.45
N THR A 252 15.12 11.95 -14.06
CA THR A 252 16.42 12.38 -14.55
C THR A 252 17.25 12.45 -13.28
N SER A 253 18.05 11.41 -13.07
CA SER A 253 19.16 11.48 -12.13
C SER A 253 19.86 12.82 -12.36
N PRO A 254 20.19 13.59 -11.31
CA PRO A 254 21.19 14.63 -11.49
C PRO A 254 22.47 13.98 -12.06
N PRO A 255 23.23 14.69 -12.92
CA PRO A 255 24.49 14.18 -13.45
C PRO A 255 25.48 13.77 -12.36
#